data_AF-A0A3B0V325-F1
#
_entry.id   AF-A0A3B0V325-F1
#
_cell.length_a   1.000
_cell.length_b   1.000
_cell.length_c   1.000
_cell.angle_alpha   90.00
_cell.angle_beta   90.00
_cell.angle_gamma   90.00
#
_symmetry.space_group_name_H-M   'P 1'
#
loop_
_entity.id
_entity.type
_entity.pdbx_description
1 polymer ?
#
loop_
_entity_poly.entity_id
_entity_poly.type
_entity_poly.pdbx_seq_one_letter_code
_entity_poly.pdbx_strand_id
1 'polypeptide(L)'
;MKRHLYEKTVNDKEPHKTGVKELRYFLEDTSTFLGNVIEKEDIYGFLWKEDSDLRKLAADTFERDVRGEIDTLCKSVEKMCPFMVRSHGLKGRPLYFKLRALFSISAMRDKVIRLKNKFSVRGWLKQMFDAIDVILDSIISALGGVGGLVKEFKDMLSALVKTY
;
A
#
# COMPACT_ATOMS: atom_id res chain seq x y z
N MET A 1 -4.68 -7.88 -2.94
CA MET A 1 -5.84 -7.03 -3.28
C MET A 1 -6.98 -7.87 -3.81
N LYS A 2 -8.08 -7.96 -3.06
CA LYS A 2 -9.33 -8.54 -3.56
C LYS A 2 -9.94 -7.57 -4.60
N ARG A 3 -9.48 -7.71 -5.84
CA ARG A 3 -9.84 -6.91 -7.03
C ARG A 3 -11.32 -6.50 -7.08
N HIS A 4 -12.22 -7.42 -6.75
CA HIS A 4 -13.65 -7.24 -6.98
C HIS A 4 -14.38 -6.27 -6.02
N LEU A 5 -13.97 -6.17 -4.74
CA LEU A 5 -14.67 -5.30 -3.78
C LEU A 5 -14.21 -3.84 -3.90
N TYR A 6 -12.92 -3.62 -4.16
CA TYR A 6 -12.36 -2.28 -4.29
C TYR A 6 -12.66 -1.65 -5.67
N GLU A 7 -12.62 -2.43 -6.76
CA GLU A 7 -13.04 -1.97 -8.10
C GLU A 7 -14.48 -1.50 -8.11
N LYS A 8 -15.41 -2.25 -7.51
CA LYS A 8 -16.81 -1.85 -7.43
C LYS A 8 -16.97 -0.55 -6.63
N THR A 9 -16.26 -0.44 -5.50
CA THR A 9 -16.39 0.71 -4.62
C THR A 9 -15.80 2.00 -5.20
N VAL A 10 -14.74 1.93 -6.00
CA VAL A 10 -14.09 3.12 -6.61
C VAL A 10 -14.63 3.43 -8.01
N ASN A 11 -15.07 2.43 -8.79
CA ASN A 11 -15.69 2.69 -10.11
C ASN A 11 -17.14 3.16 -10.00
N ASP A 12 -17.91 2.64 -9.03
CA ASP A 12 -19.35 2.97 -8.92
C ASP A 12 -19.61 4.23 -8.08
N LYS A 13 -18.58 4.78 -7.41
CA LYS A 13 -18.72 5.97 -6.59
C LYS A 13 -18.28 7.23 -7.32
N GLU A 14 -19.16 8.22 -7.25
CA GLU A 14 -18.83 9.58 -7.65
C GLU A 14 -17.67 10.11 -6.77
N PRO A 15 -16.73 10.90 -7.34
CA PRO A 15 -15.54 11.37 -6.64
C PRO A 15 -15.78 12.09 -5.31
N HIS A 16 -16.98 12.62 -5.08
CA HIS A 16 -17.34 13.33 -3.85
C HIS A 16 -17.77 12.41 -2.70
N LYS A 17 -17.95 11.10 -2.95
CA LYS A 17 -18.38 10.10 -1.94
C LYS A 17 -17.23 9.30 -1.30
N THR A 18 -15.98 9.54 -1.73
CA THR A 18 -14.78 8.88 -1.19
C THR A 18 -14.35 9.51 0.15
N GLY A 19 -14.01 8.69 1.15
CA GLY A 19 -13.57 9.15 2.46
C GLY A 19 -13.04 8.03 3.36
N VAL A 20 -13.38 8.09 4.64
CA VAL A 20 -12.83 7.22 5.72
C VAL A 20 -12.92 5.73 5.42
N LYS A 21 -14.04 5.28 4.84
CA LYS A 21 -14.23 3.86 4.49
C LYS A 21 -13.20 3.37 3.48
N GLU A 22 -12.90 4.16 2.45
CA GLU A 22 -11.93 3.80 1.43
C GLU A 22 -10.48 3.83 1.95
N LEU A 23 -10.19 4.69 2.93
CA LEU A 23 -8.89 4.69 3.62
C LEU A 23 -8.68 3.40 4.41
N ARG A 24 -9.71 2.90 5.10
CA ARG A 24 -9.66 1.61 5.78
C ARG A 24 -9.38 0.46 4.79
N TYR A 25 -10.11 0.42 3.68
CA TYR A 25 -9.84 -0.59 2.65
C TYR A 25 -8.44 -0.49 2.06
N PHE A 26 -7.95 0.73 1.84
CA PHE A 26 -6.57 0.95 1.42
C PHE A 26 -5.54 0.37 2.41
N LEU A 27 -5.75 0.57 3.72
CA LEU A 27 -4.85 0.03 4.76
C LEU A 27 -4.89 -1.50 4.82
N GLU A 28 -6.08 -2.10 4.76
CA GLU A 28 -6.26 -3.56 4.73
C GLU A 28 -5.62 -4.19 3.47
N ASP A 29 -5.78 -3.53 2.31
CA ASP A 29 -5.15 -3.95 1.06
C ASP A 29 -3.63 -3.76 1.09
N THR A 30 -3.13 -2.71 1.77
CA THR A 30 -1.70 -2.48 1.98
C THR A 30 -1.10 -3.58 2.86
N SER A 31 -1.75 -3.94 3.97
CA SER A 31 -1.34 -5.08 4.81
C SER A 31 -1.24 -6.37 3.98
N THR A 32 -2.30 -6.67 3.24
CA THR A 32 -2.35 -7.83 2.36
C THR A 32 -1.22 -7.80 1.34
N PHE A 33 -0.96 -6.64 0.73
CA PHE A 33 0.09 -6.47 -0.26
C PHE A 33 1.49 -6.72 0.33
N LEU A 34 1.81 -6.12 1.48
CA LEU A 34 3.09 -6.31 2.16
C LEU A 34 3.33 -7.77 2.53
N GLY A 35 2.33 -8.45 3.11
CA GLY A 35 2.41 -9.88 3.39
C GLY A 35 2.67 -10.71 2.13
N ASN A 36 1.98 -10.41 1.02
CA ASN A 36 2.22 -11.08 -0.27
C ASN A 36 3.64 -10.86 -0.80
N VAL A 37 4.24 -9.68 -0.58
CA VAL A 37 5.63 -9.39 -1.00
C VAL A 37 6.62 -10.30 -0.27
N ILE A 38 6.35 -10.61 1.01
CA ILE A 38 7.19 -11.48 1.85
C ILE A 38 6.96 -12.96 1.51
N GLU A 39 5.71 -13.37 1.34
CA GLU A 39 5.31 -14.77 1.19
C GLU A 39 5.59 -15.33 -0.21
N LYS A 40 5.34 -14.55 -1.27
CA LYS A 40 5.38 -15.04 -2.67
C LYS A 40 6.77 -14.98 -3.27
N GLU A 41 7.62 -15.90 -2.85
CA GLU A 41 9.00 -16.03 -3.32
C GLU A 41 9.11 -16.26 -4.82
N ASP A 42 8.15 -16.95 -5.44
CA ASP A 42 8.10 -17.18 -6.88
C ASP A 42 8.04 -15.88 -7.70
N ILE A 43 7.47 -14.82 -7.11
CA ILE A 43 7.33 -13.50 -7.75
C ILE A 43 8.39 -12.51 -7.21
N TYR A 44 8.61 -12.51 -5.89
CA TYR A 44 9.39 -11.47 -5.19
C TYR A 44 10.69 -11.98 -4.57
N GLY A 45 11.09 -13.23 -4.84
CA GLY A 45 12.33 -13.81 -4.33
C GLY A 45 13.58 -13.01 -4.68
N PHE A 46 13.51 -12.13 -5.68
CA PHE A 46 14.60 -11.22 -6.01
C PHE A 46 14.98 -10.22 -4.90
N LEU A 47 14.09 -9.95 -3.93
CA LEU A 47 14.38 -9.07 -2.79
C LEU A 47 15.37 -9.71 -1.81
N TRP A 48 15.41 -11.04 -1.76
CA TRP A 48 16.10 -11.82 -0.73
C TRP A 48 17.36 -12.52 -1.26
N LYS A 49 17.76 -12.25 -2.50
CA LYS A 49 18.85 -12.98 -3.17
C LYS A 49 20.21 -12.83 -2.50
N GLU A 50 20.46 -11.66 -1.91
CA GLU A 50 21.74 -11.38 -1.25
C GLU A 50 21.75 -11.86 0.21
N ASP A 51 20.56 -12.02 0.81
CA ASP A 51 20.37 -12.38 2.21
C ASP A 51 19.00 -13.06 2.38
N SER A 52 19.02 -14.39 2.49
CA SER A 52 17.79 -15.19 2.68
C SER A 52 17.23 -15.07 4.10
N ASP A 53 18.08 -14.81 5.09
CA ASP A 53 17.67 -14.69 6.50
C ASP A 53 16.87 -13.40 6.72
N LEU A 54 17.18 -12.35 5.94
CA LEU A 54 16.41 -11.10 5.94
C LEU A 54 14.93 -11.31 5.63
N ARG A 55 14.57 -12.30 4.80
CA ARG A 55 13.16 -12.62 4.51
C ARG A 55 12.45 -13.11 5.77
N LYS A 56 13.09 -14.00 6.53
CA LYS A 56 12.52 -14.53 7.78
C LYS A 56 12.36 -13.41 8.79
N LEU A 57 13.37 -12.55 8.93
CA LEU A 57 13.29 -11.36 9.77
C LEU A 57 12.14 -10.43 9.34
N ALA A 58 12.00 -10.14 8.05
CA ALA A 58 10.91 -9.33 7.52
C ALA A 58 9.53 -9.97 7.81
N ALA A 59 9.41 -11.29 7.70
CA ALA A 59 8.18 -12.01 8.05
C ALA A 59 7.85 -11.90 9.53
N ASP A 60 8.83 -12.13 10.40
CA ASP A 60 8.66 -12.04 11.86
C ASP A 60 8.29 -10.61 12.29
N THR A 61 8.99 -9.59 11.77
CA THR A 61 8.68 -8.17 12.00
C THR A 61 7.29 -7.80 11.47
N PHE A 62 6.92 -8.28 10.29
CA PHE A 62 5.61 -7.99 9.72
C PHE A 62 4.48 -8.53 10.59
N GLU A 63 4.58 -9.78 11.02
CA GLU A 63 3.53 -10.44 11.83
C GLU A 63 3.45 -9.89 13.25
N ARG A 64 4.59 -9.63 13.89
CA ARG A 64 4.62 -9.23 15.31
C ARG A 64 4.37 -7.74 15.51
N ASP A 65 4.92 -6.91 14.63
CA ASP A 65 4.99 -5.47 14.88
C ASP A 65 4.14 -4.68 13.87
N VAL A 66 4.27 -4.96 12.58
CA VAL A 66 3.63 -4.14 11.52
C VAL A 66 2.13 -4.41 11.41
N ARG A 67 1.70 -5.67 11.48
CA ARG A 67 0.28 -6.05 11.33
C ARG A 67 -0.58 -5.39 12.42
N GLY A 68 -0.10 -5.39 13.66
CA GLY A 68 -0.78 -4.71 14.78
C GLY A 68 -0.85 -3.19 14.60
N GLU A 69 0.20 -2.57 14.05
CA GLU A 69 0.20 -1.14 13.76
C GLU A 69 -0.79 -0.77 12.65
N ILE A 70 -1.00 -1.64 11.65
CA ILE A 70 -2.02 -1.43 10.62
C ILE A 70 -3.43 -1.48 11.24
N ASP A 71 -3.69 -2.38 12.18
CA ASP A 71 -4.98 -2.42 12.89
C ASP A 71 -5.20 -1.14 13.71
N THR A 72 -4.15 -0.61 14.33
CA THR A 72 -4.16 0.68 15.03
C THR A 72 -4.47 1.83 14.07
N LEU A 73 -3.85 1.85 12.87
CA LEU A 73 -4.15 2.82 11.82
C LEU A 73 -5.61 2.76 11.39
N CYS A 74 -6.14 1.57 11.14
CA CYS A 74 -7.55 1.37 10.74
C CYS A 74 -8.51 1.98 11.78
N LYS A 75 -8.28 1.70 13.07
CA LYS A 75 -9.08 2.26 14.18
C LYS A 75 -8.93 3.78 14.31
N SER A 76 -7.73 4.30 14.04
CA SER A 76 -7.43 5.73 14.17
C SER A 76 -8.06 6.54 13.03
N VAL A 77 -8.06 6.00 11.81
CA VAL A 77 -8.70 6.61 10.64
C VAL A 77 -10.20 6.79 10.85
N GLU A 78 -10.88 5.84 11.51
CA GLU A 78 -12.31 5.95 11.84
C GLU A 78 -12.63 7.10 12.79
N LYS A 79 -11.66 7.50 13.61
CA LYS A 79 -11.79 8.59 14.60
C LYS A 79 -11.21 9.92 14.11
N MET A 80 -10.70 9.97 12.88
CA MET A 80 -10.05 11.16 12.35
C MET A 80 -11.04 12.31 12.23
N CYS A 81 -10.67 13.49 12.74
CA CYS A 81 -11.58 14.63 12.70
C CYS A 81 -11.79 15.11 11.25
N PRO A 82 -13.01 15.57 10.88
CA PRO A 82 -13.32 15.93 9.49
C PRO A 82 -12.44 17.04 8.89
N PHE A 83 -11.84 17.89 9.74
CA PHE A 83 -10.89 18.90 9.31
C PHE A 83 -9.60 18.28 8.79
N MET A 84 -8.97 17.37 9.54
CA MET A 84 -7.75 16.68 9.12
C MET A 84 -7.97 15.84 7.86
N VAL A 85 -9.13 15.17 7.76
CA VAL A 85 -9.51 14.44 6.54
C VAL A 85 -9.51 15.37 5.31
N ARG A 86 -9.98 16.61 5.45
CA ARG A 86 -9.98 17.59 4.35
C ARG A 86 -8.61 18.17 4.06
N SER A 87 -7.90 18.66 5.07
CA SER A 87 -6.62 19.37 4.89
C SER A 87 -5.54 18.47 4.28
N HIS A 88 -5.58 17.16 4.53
CA HIS A 88 -4.65 16.18 3.96
C HIS A 88 -5.16 15.51 2.66
N GLY A 89 -6.29 15.98 2.11
CA GLY A 89 -6.85 15.44 0.86
C GLY A 89 -7.23 13.96 0.97
N LEU A 90 -7.76 13.56 2.13
CA LEU A 90 -8.19 12.19 2.47
C LEU A 90 -9.71 12.00 2.28
N LYS A 91 -10.34 12.85 1.48
CA LYS A 91 -11.72 12.69 1.01
C LYS A 91 -11.94 13.39 -0.33
N GLY A 92 -13.05 13.06 -0.98
CA GLY A 92 -13.45 13.70 -2.22
C GLY A 92 -12.48 13.44 -3.38
N ARG A 93 -12.41 14.38 -4.32
CA ARG A 93 -11.60 14.29 -5.55
C ARG A 93 -10.10 13.99 -5.30
N PRO A 94 -9.41 14.61 -4.33
CA PRO A 94 -7.99 14.31 -4.08
C PRO A 94 -7.74 12.86 -3.70
N LEU A 95 -8.52 12.33 -2.75
CA LEU A 95 -8.40 10.92 -2.35
C LEU A 95 -8.77 10.01 -3.53
N TYR A 96 -9.87 10.31 -4.22
CA TYR A 96 -10.29 9.56 -5.39
C TYR A 96 -9.16 9.44 -6.42
N PHE A 97 -8.48 10.55 -6.75
CA PHE A 97 -7.35 10.53 -7.68
C PHE A 97 -6.20 9.62 -7.20
N LYS A 98 -5.78 9.74 -5.93
CA LYS A 98 -4.72 8.90 -5.35
C LYS A 98 -5.05 7.41 -5.47
N LEU A 99 -6.29 7.05 -5.10
CA LEU A 99 -6.76 5.66 -5.18
C LEU A 99 -6.87 5.15 -6.63
N ARG A 100 -7.32 6.00 -7.56
CA ARG A 100 -7.38 5.68 -9.00
C ARG A 100 -5.99 5.47 -9.59
N ALA A 101 -5.02 6.31 -9.24
CA ALA A 101 -3.64 6.16 -9.67
C ALA A 101 -3.05 4.83 -9.15
N LEU A 102 -3.18 4.56 -7.85
CA LEU A 102 -2.76 3.28 -7.26
C LEU A 102 -3.41 2.07 -7.96
N PHE A 103 -4.71 2.16 -8.23
CA PHE A 103 -5.45 1.10 -8.93
C PHE A 103 -4.91 0.90 -10.35
N SER A 104 -4.66 1.98 -11.09
CA SER A 104 -4.11 1.91 -12.45
C SER A 104 -2.76 1.18 -12.46
N ILE A 105 -1.89 1.44 -11.47
CA ILE A 105 -0.60 0.76 -11.33
C ILE A 105 -0.79 -0.72 -10.98
N SER A 106 -1.68 -1.02 -10.03
CA SER A 106 -2.01 -2.39 -9.61
C SER A 106 -2.54 -3.23 -10.77
N ALA A 107 -3.40 -2.66 -11.62
CA ALA A 107 -3.96 -3.33 -12.80
C ALA A 107 -2.90 -3.71 -13.85
N MET A 108 -1.73 -3.09 -13.83
CA MET A 108 -0.62 -3.46 -14.73
C MET A 108 0.03 -4.79 -14.32
N ARG A 109 -0.15 -5.27 -13.09
CA ARG A 109 0.52 -6.46 -12.54
C ARG A 109 0.44 -7.67 -13.48
N ASP A 110 -0.76 -8.00 -13.96
CA ASP A 110 -0.97 -9.18 -14.81
C ASP A 110 -0.24 -9.03 -16.15
N LYS A 111 -0.18 -7.81 -16.70
CA LYS A 111 0.56 -7.50 -17.93
C LYS A 111 2.07 -7.64 -17.71
N VAL A 112 2.57 -7.17 -16.56
CA VAL A 112 4.01 -7.21 -16.22
C VAL A 112 4.49 -8.64 -15.98
N ILE A 113 3.72 -9.42 -15.23
CA ILE A 113 4.06 -10.82 -14.94
C ILE A 113 4.02 -11.66 -16.22
N ARG A 114 3.06 -11.42 -17.11
CA ARG A 114 2.86 -12.26 -18.32
C ARG A 114 3.71 -11.83 -19.51
N LEU A 115 3.92 -10.54 -19.75
CA LEU A 115 4.39 -10.06 -21.05
C LEU A 115 5.91 -9.92 -21.18
N LYS A 116 6.71 -10.16 -20.11
CA LYS A 116 8.21 -10.10 -20.12
C LYS A 116 8.82 -8.91 -20.90
N ASN A 117 8.05 -7.84 -21.11
CA ASN A 117 8.43 -6.69 -21.93
C ASN A 117 9.14 -5.63 -21.07
N LYS A 118 9.49 -4.48 -21.67
CA LYS A 118 10.28 -3.34 -21.16
C LYS A 118 10.02 -2.84 -19.72
N PHE A 119 9.02 -3.37 -19.02
CA PHE A 119 8.68 -3.03 -17.65
C PHE A 119 8.77 -4.28 -16.77
N SER A 120 9.72 -4.31 -15.83
CA SER A 120 10.00 -5.46 -14.98
C SER A 120 9.08 -5.52 -13.76
N VAL A 121 8.93 -6.71 -13.16
CA VAL A 121 8.24 -6.87 -11.87
C VAL A 121 8.84 -5.97 -10.79
N ARG A 122 10.15 -5.68 -10.86
CA ARG A 122 10.84 -4.75 -9.96
C ARG A 122 10.36 -3.31 -10.15
N GLY A 123 10.32 -2.82 -11.40
CA GLY A 123 9.82 -1.48 -11.71
C GLY A 123 8.36 -1.29 -11.30
N TRP A 124 7.54 -2.31 -11.53
CA TRP A 124 6.15 -2.34 -11.05
C TRP A 124 6.06 -2.27 -9.52
N LEU A 125 6.84 -3.11 -8.82
CA LEU A 125 6.85 -3.16 -7.36
C LEU A 125 7.29 -1.82 -6.76
N LYS A 126 8.29 -1.17 -7.34
CA LYS A 126 8.74 0.17 -6.90
C LYS A 126 7.62 1.21 -7.03
N GLN A 127 6.95 1.27 -8.19
CA GLN A 127 5.81 2.18 -8.39
C GLN A 127 4.64 1.91 -7.43
N MET A 128 4.39 0.64 -7.11
CA MET A 128 3.39 0.28 -6.09
C MET A 128 3.77 0.84 -4.71
N PHE A 129 5.02 0.68 -4.28
CA PHE A 129 5.48 1.24 -3.01
C PHE A 129 5.40 2.77 -2.97
N ASP A 130 5.78 3.44 -4.05
CA ASP A 130 5.74 4.91 -4.14
C ASP A 130 4.29 5.43 -4.10
N ALA A 131 3.36 4.75 -4.78
CA ALA A 131 1.95 5.12 -4.74
C ALA A 131 1.31 4.87 -3.37
N ILE A 132 1.69 3.79 -2.69
CA ILE A 132 1.26 3.50 -1.32
C ILE A 132 1.80 4.57 -0.36
N ASP A 133 3.06 4.98 -0.51
CA ASP A 133 3.72 5.99 0.34
C ASP A 133 2.96 7.31 0.35
N VAL A 134 2.58 7.83 -0.82
CA VAL A 134 1.84 9.10 -0.94
C VAL A 134 0.55 9.10 -0.12
N ILE A 135 -0.17 7.97 -0.09
CA ILE A 135 -1.41 7.85 0.66
C ILE A 135 -1.13 7.64 2.15
N LEU A 136 -0.17 6.78 2.51
CA LEU A 136 0.25 6.56 3.89
C LEU A 136 0.74 7.86 4.54
N ASP A 137 1.56 8.66 3.86
CA ASP A 137 2.04 9.95 4.37
C ASP A 137 0.92 10.92 4.67
N SER A 138 -0.08 10.95 3.79
CA SER A 138 -1.27 11.78 4.02
C SER A 138 -2.02 11.32 5.27
N ILE A 139 -2.18 10.01 5.48
CA ILE A 139 -2.87 9.43 6.65
C ILE A 139 -2.07 9.66 7.93
N ILE A 140 -0.79 9.30 7.94
CA ILE A 140 0.11 9.38 9.10
C ILE A 140 0.25 10.84 9.55
N SER A 141 0.45 11.76 8.59
CA SER A 141 0.49 13.19 8.88
C SER A 141 -0.83 13.68 9.47
N ALA A 142 -1.97 13.22 8.94
CA ALA A 142 -3.28 13.59 9.46
C ALA A 142 -3.57 13.05 10.88
N LEU A 143 -2.90 11.97 11.28
CA LEU A 143 -3.00 11.34 12.60
C LEU A 143 -1.89 11.78 13.57
N GLY A 144 -1.03 12.72 13.18
CA GLY A 144 0.07 13.17 14.05
C GLY A 144 1.16 12.13 14.29
N GLY A 145 1.43 11.27 13.30
CA GLY A 145 2.55 10.31 13.33
C GLY A 145 2.18 8.86 13.64
N VAL A 146 0.92 8.56 13.99
CA VAL A 146 0.45 7.18 14.18
C VAL A 146 0.65 6.38 12.89
N GLY A 147 1.20 5.16 12.97
CA GLY A 147 1.48 4.32 11.81
C GLY A 147 2.88 4.44 11.23
N GLY A 148 3.79 5.18 11.87
CA GLY A 148 5.17 5.39 11.39
C GLY A 148 5.90 4.08 11.06
N LEU A 149 5.74 3.05 11.89
CA LEU A 149 6.36 1.74 11.68
C LEU A 149 5.93 1.08 10.37
N VAL A 150 4.65 1.23 9.97
CA VAL A 150 4.16 0.67 8.69
C VAL A 150 4.87 1.32 7.51
N LYS A 151 5.08 2.64 7.60
CA LYS A 151 5.82 3.39 6.58
C LYS A 151 7.27 2.92 6.52
N GLU A 152 7.96 2.88 7.66
CA GLU A 152 9.37 2.48 7.75
C GLU A 152 9.60 1.07 7.21
N PHE A 153 8.75 0.12 7.59
CA PHE A 153 8.83 -1.24 7.09
C PHE A 153 8.66 -1.30 5.57
N LYS A 154 7.66 -0.59 5.03
CA LYS A 154 7.44 -0.49 3.58
C LYS A 154 8.62 0.19 2.88
N ASP A 155 9.22 1.22 3.47
CA ASP A 155 10.39 1.91 2.92
C ASP A 155 11.60 0.99 2.84
N MET A 156 11.83 0.16 3.86
CA MET A 156 12.90 -0.85 3.84
C MET A 156 12.66 -1.89 2.75
N LEU A 157 11.42 -2.39 2.58
CA LEU A 157 11.09 -3.28 1.47
C LEU A 157 11.30 -2.61 0.09
N SER A 158 10.95 -1.32 -0.02
CA SER A 158 11.17 -0.52 -1.25
C SER A 158 12.66 -0.36 -1.55
N ALA A 159 13.50 -0.17 -0.53
CA ALA A 159 14.95 -0.04 -0.67
C ALA A 159 15.61 -1.32 -1.21
N LEU A 160 15.02 -2.50 -0.94
CA LEU A 160 15.48 -3.78 -1.50
C LEU A 160 15.15 -3.92 -3.01
N VAL A 161 14.27 -3.07 -3.56
CA VAL A 161 13.94 -3.09 -4.99
C VAL A 161 15.05 -2.42 -5.81
N LYS A 162 16.11 -3.17 -6.13
CA LYS A 162 17.15 -2.72 -7.06
C LYS A 162 16.57 -2.57 -8.47
N THR A 163 16.34 -1.33 -8.91
CA THR A 163 15.97 -1.01 -10.31
C THR A 163 17.26 -0.70 -11.09
N TYR A 164 17.51 -1.47 -12.15
CA TYR A 164 18.61 -1.30 -13.09
C TYR A 164 18.03 -0.95 -14.46
#